data_AF-A0A923L1E8-F1
#
_entry.id   AF-A0A923L1E8-F1
#
_cell.length_a   1.000
_cell.length_b   1.000
_cell.length_c   1.000
_cell.angle_alpha   90.00
_cell.angle_beta   90.00
_cell.angle_gamma   90.00
#
_symmetry.space_group_name_H-M   'P 1'
#
loop_
_entity.id
_entity.type
_entity.pdbx_description
1 polymer ?
#
loop_
_entity_poly.entity_id
_entity_poly.type
_entity_poly.pdbx_seq_one_letter_code
_entity_poly.pdbx_strand_id
1 'polypeptide(L)'
;MTLLELSAKIARYWRCAPAQAGTHAYRVLCEYPPAYRAAACAALEGKSPADIQLAARGFLLEDACALAGCDALMGVELLRIYEKDEAAGKELLFRCGAHDGRA
;
A
#
# COMPACT_ATOMS: atom_id res chain seq x y z
N MET A 1 -9.59 -9.70 -11.96
CA MET A 1 -10.20 -8.72 -11.05
C MET A 1 -10.43 -7.44 -11.83
N THR A 2 -11.67 -6.97 -11.88
CA THR A 2 -12.12 -5.77 -12.60
C THR A 2 -11.97 -4.51 -11.74
N LEU A 3 -12.10 -3.32 -12.35
CA LEU A 3 -12.09 -2.04 -11.64
C LEU A 3 -13.22 -1.95 -10.60
N LEU A 4 -14.42 -2.42 -10.95
CA LEU A 4 -15.58 -2.41 -10.06
C LEU A 4 -15.38 -3.31 -8.85
N GLU A 5 -14.92 -4.54 -9.07
CA GLU A 5 -14.62 -5.51 -8.00
C GLU A 5 -13.54 -4.97 -7.05
N LEU A 6 -12.45 -4.42 -7.61
CA LEU A 6 -11.34 -3.91 -6.82
C LEU A 6 -11.74 -2.67 -6.02
N SER A 7 -12.50 -1.75 -6.63
CA SER A 7 -13.04 -0.57 -5.94
C SER A 7 -13.92 -0.98 -4.76
N ALA A 8 -14.81 -1.96 -4.93
CA ALA A 8 -15.64 -2.47 -3.83
C ALA A 8 -14.80 -3.09 -2.69
N LYS A 9 -13.75 -3.84 -3.02
CA LYS A 9 -12.81 -4.37 -2.02
C LYS A 9 -12.11 -3.25 -1.24
N ILE A 10 -11.58 -2.25 -1.93
CA ILE A 10 -10.88 -1.11 -1.29
C ILE A 10 -11.84 -0.30 -0.42
N ALA A 11 -13.04 0.01 -0.91
CA ALA A 11 -14.04 0.75 -0.15
C ALA A 11 -14.38 0.04 1.16
N ARG A 12 -14.51 -1.29 1.13
CA ARG A 12 -14.74 -2.10 2.34
C ARG A 12 -13.52 -2.13 3.26
N TYR A 13 -12.32 -2.31 2.69
CA TYR A 13 -11.08 -2.44 3.43
C TYR A 13 -10.76 -1.17 4.24
N TRP A 14 -10.81 0.00 3.58
CA TRP A 14 -10.53 1.30 4.20
C TRP A 14 -11.75 2.04 4.75
N ARG A 15 -12.96 1.48 4.58
CA ARG A 15 -14.23 2.15 4.94
C ARG A 15 -14.34 3.56 4.34
N CYS A 16 -13.94 3.70 3.07
CA CYS A 16 -13.85 4.98 2.38
C CYS A 16 -14.95 5.16 1.32
N ALA A 17 -15.08 6.39 0.80
CA ALA A 17 -16.08 6.71 -0.22
C ALA A 17 -15.79 5.97 -1.55
N PRO A 18 -16.83 5.57 -2.31
CA PRO A 18 -16.65 4.84 -3.58
C PRO A 18 -15.76 5.56 -4.60
N ALA A 19 -15.82 6.90 -4.66
CA ALA A 19 -14.97 7.67 -5.56
C ALA A 19 -13.48 7.54 -5.21
N GLN A 20 -13.14 7.63 -3.92
CA GLN A 20 -11.77 7.44 -3.45
C GLN A 20 -11.29 6.01 -3.71
N ALA A 21 -12.12 5.02 -3.40
CA ALA A 21 -11.80 3.62 -3.68
C ALA A 21 -11.60 3.36 -5.19
N GLY A 22 -12.41 4.00 -6.04
CA GLY A 22 -12.29 3.93 -7.49
C GLY A 22 -10.95 4.49 -7.99
N THR A 23 -10.50 5.63 -7.46
CA THR A 23 -9.19 6.19 -7.81
C THR A 23 -8.05 5.23 -7.44
N HIS A 24 -8.07 4.64 -6.25
CA HIS A 24 -7.04 3.67 -5.86
C HIS A 24 -7.09 2.40 -6.70
N ALA A 25 -8.29 1.87 -6.98
CA ALA A 25 -8.47 0.69 -7.83
C ALA A 25 -7.91 0.93 -9.24
N TYR A 26 -8.15 2.12 -9.81
CA TYR A 26 -7.60 2.50 -11.11
C TYR A 26 -6.07 2.46 -11.09
N ARG A 27 -5.44 3.08 -10.08
CA ARG A 27 -3.97 3.09 -9.94
C ARG A 27 -3.39 1.69 -9.81
N VAL A 28 -4.01 0.81 -9.02
CA VAL A 28 -3.58 -0.59 -8.88
C VAL A 28 -3.65 -1.35 -10.22
N LEU A 29 -4.69 -1.11 -11.03
CA LEU A 29 -4.85 -1.82 -12.31
C LEU A 29 -4.01 -1.24 -13.44
N CYS A 30 -3.79 0.07 -13.45
CA CYS A 30 -3.20 0.77 -14.60
C CYS A 30 -1.76 1.24 -14.35
N GLU A 31 -1.39 1.56 -13.12
CA GLU A 31 -0.09 2.17 -12.80
C GLU A 31 0.86 1.24 -12.05
N TYR A 32 0.35 0.27 -11.29
CA TYR A 32 1.19 -0.59 -10.46
C TYR A 32 1.93 -1.62 -11.33
N PRO A 33 3.25 -1.81 -11.12
CA PRO A 33 3.97 -2.94 -11.69
C PRO A 33 3.36 -4.28 -11.24
N PRO A 34 3.59 -5.39 -11.96
CA PRO A 34 2.96 -6.68 -11.67
C PRO A 34 3.10 -7.16 -10.22
N ALA A 35 4.30 -7.03 -9.62
CA ALA A 35 4.55 -7.43 -8.24
C ALA A 35 3.73 -6.61 -7.23
N TYR A 36 3.69 -5.28 -7.38
CA TYR A 36 2.92 -4.38 -6.52
C TYR A 36 1.42 -4.62 -6.65
N ARG A 37 0.95 -4.90 -7.86
CA ARG A 37 -0.46 -5.25 -8.09
C ARG A 37 -0.83 -6.55 -7.38
N ALA A 38 0.01 -7.59 -7.50
CA ALA A 38 -0.20 -8.85 -6.80
C ALA A 38 -0.22 -8.65 -5.27
N ALA A 39 0.70 -7.84 -4.74
CA ALA A 39 0.76 -7.50 -3.33
C ALA A 39 -0.48 -6.72 -2.86
N ALA A 40 -0.95 -5.72 -3.61
CA ALA A 40 -2.18 -4.98 -3.31
C ALA A 40 -3.41 -5.91 -3.29
N CYS A 41 -3.50 -6.85 -4.24
CA CYS A 41 -4.55 -7.86 -4.25
C CYS A 41 -4.50 -8.75 -3.01
N ALA A 42 -3.31 -9.23 -2.63
CA ALA A 42 -3.09 -10.06 -1.46
C ALA A 42 -3.47 -9.33 -0.15
N ALA A 43 -3.10 -8.04 -0.03
CA ALA A 43 -3.48 -7.19 1.10
C ALA A 43 -5.02 -7.07 1.21
N LEU A 44 -5.71 -6.86 0.08
CA LEU A 44 -7.17 -6.78 0.01
C LEU A 44 -7.88 -8.13 0.25
N GLU A 45 -7.15 -9.24 0.13
CA GLU A 45 -7.60 -10.58 0.52
C GLU A 45 -7.35 -10.88 2.01
N GLY A 46 -6.80 -9.92 2.76
CA GLY A 46 -6.58 -10.02 4.19
C GLY A 46 -5.28 -10.73 4.57
N LYS A 47 -4.34 -10.91 3.63
CA LYS A 47 -3.01 -11.41 3.98
C LYS A 47 -2.26 -10.38 4.83
N SER A 48 -1.49 -10.86 5.79
CA SER A 48 -0.63 -10.00 6.60
C SER A 48 0.54 -9.46 5.76
N PRO A 49 1.15 -8.32 6.14
CA PRO A 49 2.36 -7.82 5.46
C PRO A 49 3.49 -8.86 5.39
N ALA A 50 3.66 -9.66 6.44
CA ALA A 50 4.69 -10.72 6.52
C ALA A 50 4.45 -11.86 5.50
N ASP A 51 3.18 -12.12 5.13
CA ASP A 51 2.83 -13.15 4.14
C ASP A 51 2.93 -12.67 2.68
N ILE A 52 3.22 -11.37 2.47
CA ILE A 52 3.29 -10.74 1.16
C ILE A 52 4.74 -10.46 0.81
N GLN A 53 5.30 -11.26 -0.10
CA GLN A 53 6.67 -11.07 -0.59
C GLN A 53 6.75 -9.90 -1.56
N LEU A 54 6.90 -8.69 -1.01
CA LEU A 54 7.18 -7.47 -1.74
C LEU A 54 8.34 -6.73 -1.07
N ALA A 55 9.28 -6.27 -1.88
CA ALA A 55 10.42 -5.47 -1.43
C ALA A 55 10.74 -4.40 -2.48
N ALA A 56 11.18 -3.23 -2.01
CA ALA A 56 11.70 -2.17 -2.86
C ALA A 56 13.10 -1.80 -2.37
N ARG A 57 14.11 -1.89 -3.24
CA ARG A 57 15.52 -1.53 -2.90
C ARG A 57 16.03 -2.23 -1.62
N GLY A 58 15.63 -3.48 -1.41
CA GLY A 58 15.99 -4.27 -0.22
C GLY A 58 15.19 -3.97 1.05
N PHE A 59 14.19 -3.08 0.99
CA PHE A 59 13.28 -2.78 2.10
C PHE A 59 11.97 -3.57 1.95
N LEU A 60 11.62 -4.37 2.95
CA LEU A 60 10.47 -5.29 2.89
C LEU A 60 9.16 -4.57 3.21
N LEU A 61 8.05 -5.14 2.75
CA LEU A 61 6.71 -4.62 3.04
C LEU A 61 6.38 -4.68 4.54
N GLU A 62 6.77 -5.75 5.23
CA GLU A 62 6.60 -5.86 6.68
C GLU A 62 7.30 -4.72 7.41
N ASP A 63 8.57 -4.44 7.07
CA ASP A 63 9.35 -3.36 7.67
C ASP A 63 8.73 -1.98 7.37
N ALA A 64 8.25 -1.78 6.15
CA ALA A 64 7.59 -0.53 5.76
C ALA A 64 6.30 -0.29 6.55
N CYS A 65 5.46 -1.32 6.70
CA CYS A 65 4.24 -1.24 7.49
C CYS A 65 4.55 -1.00 8.98
N ALA A 66 5.53 -1.72 9.53
CA ALA A 66 5.94 -1.58 10.93
C ALA A 66 6.51 -0.19 11.22
N LEU A 67 7.34 0.35 10.32
CA LEU A 67 7.94 1.68 10.46
C LEU A 67 6.89 2.79 10.34
N ALA A 68 5.95 2.65 9.40
CA ALA A 68 4.95 3.68 9.10
C ALA A 68 3.66 3.56 9.94
N GLY A 69 3.51 2.51 10.76
CA GLY A 69 2.29 2.26 11.52
C GLY A 69 1.05 2.04 10.63
N CYS A 70 1.22 1.44 9.45
CA CYS A 70 0.17 1.38 8.43
C CYS A 70 -0.23 -0.05 8.03
N ASP A 71 -1.38 -0.16 7.36
CA ASP A 71 -1.86 -1.42 6.81
C ASP A 71 -1.09 -1.87 5.56
N ALA A 72 -1.25 -3.14 5.17
CA ALA A 72 -0.53 -3.73 4.05
C ALA A 72 -0.77 -3.00 2.72
N LEU A 73 -1.98 -2.50 2.46
CA LEU A 73 -2.28 -1.82 1.20
C LEU A 73 -1.60 -0.44 1.15
N MET A 74 -1.57 0.27 2.27
CA MET A 74 -0.81 1.52 2.40
C MET A 74 0.70 1.28 2.28
N GLY A 75 1.22 0.22 2.91
CA GLY A 75 2.63 -0.18 2.79
C GLY A 75 3.06 -0.46 1.35
N VAL A 76 2.19 -1.10 0.55
CA VAL A 76 2.45 -1.32 -0.89
C VAL A 76 2.61 0.00 -1.64
N GLU A 77 1.76 1.00 -1.34
CA GLU A 77 1.87 2.33 -1.96
C GLU A 77 3.16 3.04 -1.55
N LEU A 78 3.53 2.97 -0.27
CA LEU A 78 4.78 3.56 0.24
C LEU A 78 6.01 2.94 -0.43
N LEU A 79 6.08 1.61 -0.52
CA LEU A 79 7.16 0.93 -1.23
C LEU A 79 7.22 1.31 -2.71
N ARG A 80 6.06 1.48 -3.37
CA ARG A 80 6.01 1.87 -4.79
C ARG A 80 6.58 3.27 -5.00
N ILE A 81 6.26 4.20 -4.10
CA ILE A 81 6.83 5.55 -4.12
C ILE A 81 8.33 5.47 -3.88
N TYR A 82 8.77 4.71 -2.87
CA TYR A 82 10.18 4.51 -2.54
C TYR A 82 11.00 3.88 -3.68
N GLU A 83 10.43 2.94 -4.43
CA GLU A 83 11.08 2.36 -5.59
C GLU A 83 11.32 3.40 -6.69
N LYS A 84 10.31 4.24 -6.96
CA LYS A 84 10.33 5.28 -7.99
C LYS A 84 11.17 6.49 -7.61
N ASP A 85 11.06 6.92 -6.36
CA ASP A 85 11.72 8.09 -5.78
C ASP A 85 12.08 7.77 -4.31
N GLU A 86 13.36 7.45 -4.12
CA GLU A 86 13.88 7.03 -2.83
C GLU A 86 13.76 8.14 -1.76
N ALA A 87 13.99 9.40 -2.15
CA ALA A 87 13.96 10.52 -1.22
C ALA A 87 12.51 10.79 -0.75
N ALA A 88 11.56 10.85 -1.69
CA ALA A 88 10.15 11.03 -1.37
C ALA A 88 9.60 9.84 -0.54
N GLY A 89 10.01 8.61 -0.86
CA GLY A 89 9.59 7.42 -0.12
C GLY A 89 10.08 7.42 1.33
N LYS A 90 11.36 7.75 1.58
CA LYS A 90 11.90 7.84 2.96
C LYS A 90 11.18 8.90 3.78
N GLU A 91 10.94 10.07 3.18
CA GLU A 91 10.23 11.15 3.86
C GLU A 91 8.81 10.72 4.26
N LEU A 92 8.07 10.04 3.38
CA LEU A 92 6.73 9.55 3.69
C LEU A 92 6.76 8.48 4.79
N LEU A 93 7.67 7.50 4.70
CA LEU A 93 7.83 6.46 5.73
C LEU A 93 8.10 7.08 7.11
N PHE A 94 9.00 8.06 7.18
CA PHE A 94 9.34 8.75 8.41
C PHE A 94 8.16 9.57 8.97
N ARG A 95 7.48 10.33 8.11
CA ARG A 95 6.33 11.15 8.52
C ARG A 95 5.15 10.31 9.01
N CYS A 96 4.91 9.16 8.40
CA CYS A 96 3.89 8.22 8.87
C CYS A 96 4.26 7.64 10.23
N GLY A 97 5.50 7.18 10.42
CA GLY A 97 5.96 6.61 11.68
C GLY A 97 6.07 7.60 12.84
N ALA A 98 6.40 8.87 12.55
CA ALA A 98 6.52 9.92 13.55
C ALA A 98 5.18 10.28 14.21
N HIS A 99 4.04 9.92 13.61
CA HIS A 99 2.72 10.20 14.17
C HIS A 99 2.31 9.27 15.31
N ASP A 100 2.94 8.10 15.48
CA ASP A 100 2.70 7.17 16.59
C ASP A 100 3.55 7.49 17.84
N GLY A 101 4.43 8.48 17.75
CA GLY A 101 5.15 9.05 18.88
C GLY A 101 4.39 10.19 19.54
N ARG A 102 3.45 9.87 20.44
CA ARG A 102 2.88 10.74 21.51
C ARG A 102 2.95 12.27 21.28
N ALA A 103 1.78 12.86 21.05
CA ALA A 103 1.42 14.18 21.58
C ALA A 103 0.15 14.03 22.43
#